data_AF-A0A6B3E6P4-F1
#
_entry.id   AF-A0A6B3E6P4-F1
#
_cell.length_a   1.000
_cell.length_b   1.000
_cell.length_c   1.000
_cell.angle_alpha   90.00
_cell.angle_beta   90.00
_cell.angle_gamma   90.00
#
_symmetry.space_group_name_H-M   'P 1'
#
loop_
_entity.id
_entity.type
_entity.pdbx_description
1 polymer ?
#
loop_
_entity_poly.entity_id
_entity_poly.type
_entity_poly.pdbx_seq_one_letter_code
_entity_poly.pdbx_strand_id
1 'polypeptide(L)' 'PLRLPVRTVLPWAVFVGLLLLIALYFVGAEQGATSLFSGTGVHEWVHDGRHLLGFPCH' A
#
# COMPACT_ATOMS: atom_id res chain seq x y z
N PRO A 1 -17.45 -17.13 -29.24
CA PRO A 1 -17.26 -16.67 -27.84
C PRO A 1 -16.06 -17.41 -27.22
N LEU A 2 -15.11 -16.68 -26.61
CA LEU A 2 -13.98 -17.30 -25.93
C LEU A 2 -14.47 -17.98 -24.64
N ARG A 3 -14.32 -19.30 -24.51
CA ARG A 3 -14.60 -20.00 -23.25
C ARG A 3 -13.39 -19.85 -22.34
N LEU A 4 -13.54 -19.11 -21.25
CA LEU A 4 -12.50 -19.02 -20.22
C LEU A 4 -12.40 -20.37 -19.48
N PRO A 5 -11.23 -21.01 -19.46
CA PRO A 5 -11.03 -22.24 -18.72
C PRO A 5 -10.95 -21.95 -17.22
N VAL A 6 -12.11 -21.82 -16.56
CA VAL A 6 -12.21 -21.41 -15.14
C VAL A 6 -11.31 -22.25 -14.24
N ARG A 7 -11.31 -23.58 -14.44
CA ARG A 7 -10.51 -24.54 -13.66
C ARG A 7 -9.00 -24.27 -13.73
N THR A 8 -8.50 -23.73 -14.84
CA THR A 8 -7.08 -23.42 -14.99
C THR A 8 -6.75 -22.02 -14.48
N VAL A 9 -7.69 -21.07 -14.56
CA VAL A 9 -7.49 -19.68 -14.11
C VAL A 9 -7.67 -19.53 -12.59
N LEU A 10 -8.58 -20.30 -11.99
CA LEU A 10 -8.97 -20.14 -10.59
C LEU A 10 -7.79 -20.20 -9.59
N PRO A 11 -6.83 -21.16 -9.69
CA PRO A 11 -5.70 -21.22 -8.76
C PRO A 11 -4.82 -19.96 -8.82
N TRP A 12 -4.57 -19.45 -10.03
CA TRP A 12 -3.79 -18.24 -10.24
C TRP A 12 -4.52 -16.99 -9.76
N ALA A 13 -5.83 -16.90 -10.00
CA ALA A 13 -6.65 -15.80 -9.53
C ALA A 13 -6.67 -15.73 -7.99
N VAL A 14 -6.79 -16.88 -7.31
CA VAL A 14 -6.70 -16.96 -5.85
C VAL A 14 -5.31 -16.55 -5.37
N PHE A 15 -4.25 -17.07 -5.99
CA PHE A 15 -2.88 -16.73 -5.61
C PHE A 15 -2.60 -15.23 -5.73
N VAL A 16 -2.91 -14.61 -6.87
CA VAL A 16 -2.72 -13.17 -7.10
C VAL A 16 -3.65 -12.36 -6.20
N GLY A 17 -4.89 -12.81 -5.98
CA GLY A 17 -5.82 -12.18 -5.06
C GLY A 17 -5.28 -12.13 -3.63
N LEU A 18 -4.70 -13.23 -3.15
CA LEU A 18 -4.05 -13.27 -1.84
C LEU A 18 -2.86 -12.32 -1.76
N LEU A 19 -2.00 -12.29 -2.79
CA LEU A 19 -0.87 -11.35 -2.84
C LEU A 19 -1.32 -9.89 -2.83
N LEU A 20 -2.41 -9.56 -3.54
CA LEU A 20 -2.99 -8.22 -3.54
C LEU A 20 -3.54 -7.85 -2.16
N LEU A 21 -4.23 -8.76 -1.47
CA LEU A 21 -4.71 -8.52 -0.11
C LEU A 21 -3.54 -8.27 0.87
N ILE A 22 -2.46 -9.04 0.73
CA ILE A 22 -1.23 -8.83 1.50
C ILE A 22 -0.64 -7.46 1.20
N ALA A 23 -0.53 -7.08 -0.08
CA ALA A 23 -0.02 -5.77 -0.48
C ALA A 23 -0.89 -4.62 0.06
N LEU A 24 -2.21 -4.75 0.00
CA LEU A 24 -3.14 -3.76 0.57
C LEU A 24 -3.01 -3.66 2.08
N TYR A 25 -2.78 -4.77 2.78
CA TYR A 25 -2.51 -4.75 4.21
C TYR A 25 -1.22 -3.99 4.52
N PHE A 26 -0.14 -4.25 3.78
CA PHE A 26 1.11 -3.53 3.96
C PHE A 26 0.92 -2.03 3.69
N VAL A 27 0.53 -1.68 2.46
CA VAL A 27 0.36 -0.27 2.05
C VAL A 27 -0.66 0.50 2.91
N GLY A 28 -1.75 -0.14 3.33
CA GLY A 28 -2.87 0.53 3.98
C GLY A 28 -2.88 0.47 5.51
N ALA A 29 -2.38 -0.62 6.10
CA ALA A 29 -2.43 -0.84 7.54
C ALA A 29 -1.04 -0.83 8.20
N GLU A 30 0.04 -1.04 7.46
CA GLU A 30 1.38 -0.94 8.03
C GLU A 30 1.76 0.53 8.29
N GLN A 31 2.17 0.81 9.53
CA GLN A 31 2.68 2.11 9.97
C GLN A 31 4.21 2.15 9.87
N GLY A 32 4.77 1.72 8.74
CA GLY A 32 6.21 1.68 8.51
C GLY A 32 6.98 0.47 9.04
N ALA A 33 6.31 -0.59 9.53
CA ALA A 33 6.97 -1.81 10.01
C ALA A 33 7.79 -2.55 8.93
N THR A 34 7.44 -2.36 7.65
CA THR A 34 8.15 -2.88 6.47
C THR A 34 8.76 -1.79 5.61
N SER A 35 8.87 -0.55 6.10
CA SER A 35 9.45 0.53 5.30
C SER A 35 10.93 0.26 5.05
N LEU A 36 11.36 0.26 3.79
CA LEU A 36 12.78 0.18 3.41
C LEU A 36 13.52 1.48 3.74
N PHE A 37 12.80 2.60 3.83
CA PHE A 37 13.32 3.91 4.22
C PHE A 37 12.52 4.40 5.41
N SER A 38 13.19 4.83 6.47
CA SER A 38 12.54 5.36 7.67
C SER A 38 11.57 6.47 7.27
N GLY A 39 10.28 6.26 7.55
CA GLY A 39 9.23 7.22 7.24
C GLY A 39 9.40 8.56 7.94
N THR A 40 10.20 8.65 9.00
CA THR A 40 10.48 9.87 9.78
C THR A 40 10.97 11.02 8.91
N GLY A 41 11.92 10.79 8.00
CA GLY A 41 12.46 11.86 7.15
C GLY A 41 11.42 12.43 6.17
N VAL A 42 10.62 11.56 5.55
CA VAL A 42 9.52 12.00 4.66
C VAL A 42 8.39 12.64 5.48
N HIS A 43 8.09 12.08 6.65
CA HIS A 43 7.08 12.57 7.57
C HIS A 43 7.42 13.98 8.04
N GLU A 44 8.65 14.23 8.51
CA GLU A 44 9.12 15.54 8.94
C GLU A 44 9.18 16.53 7.78
N TRP A 45 9.65 16.11 6.59
CA TRP A 45 9.67 16.99 5.42
C TRP A 45 8.27 17.47 4.99
N VAL A 46 7.28 16.56 4.92
CA VAL A 46 5.89 16.94 4.60
C VAL A 46 5.25 17.72 5.75
N HIS A 47 5.53 17.32 6.99
CA HIS A 47 5.03 17.98 8.19
C HIS A 47 5.51 19.45 8.23
N ASP A 48 6.80 19.69 8.04
CA ASP A 48 7.40 21.02 8.05
C ASP A 48 6.95 21.87 6.85
N GLY A 49 6.82 21.26 5.67
CA GLY A 49 6.26 21.94 4.49
C GLY A 49 4.84 22.45 4.73
N ARG A 50 4.01 21.68 5.43
CA ARG A 50 2.66 22.10 5.82
C ARG A 50 2.68 23.27 6.82
N HIS A 51 3.59 23.23 7.79
CA HIS A 51 3.80 24.33 8.74
C HIS A 51 4.27 25.61 8.04
N LEU A 52 5.18 25.50 7.08
CA LEU A 52 5.64 26.63 6.26
C LEU A 52 4.49 27.28 5.48
N LEU A 53 3.50 26.50 5.07
CA LEU A 53 2.29 26.99 4.39
C LEU A 53 1.19 27.45 5.36
N GLY A 54 1.44 27.44 6.68
CA GLY A 54 0.54 27.95 7.72
C GLY A 54 -0.63 27.03 8.07
N PHE A 55 -0.62 25.78 7.60
CA PHE A 55 -1.65 24.81 7.94
C PHE A 55 -1.40 24.24 9.36
N PRO A 56 -2.43 24.21 10.23
CA PRO A 56 -2.27 23.74 11.60
C PRO A 56 -2.06 22.21 11.68
N CYS A 57 -1.39 21.75 12.75
CA CYS A 57 -1.26 20.34 13.13
C CYS A 57 -1.65 20.09 14.59
N HIS A 58 -1.92 18.82 14.93
CA HIS A 58 -2.11 18.32 16.29
C HIS A 58 -0.82 17.68 16.78
#